data_AF-A0A2A2RSK6-F1
#
_entry.id   AF-A0A2A2RSK6-F1
#
_cell.length_a   1.000
_cell.length_b   1.000
_cell.length_c   1.000
_cell.angle_alpha   90.00
_cell.angle_beta   90.00
_cell.angle_gamma   90.00
#
_symmetry.space_group_name_H-M   'P 1'
#
loop_
_entity.id
_entity.type
_entity.pdbx_description
1 polymer ?
#
loop_
_entity_poly.entity_id
_entity_poly.type
_entity_poly.pdbx_seq_one_letter_code
_entity_poly.pdbx_strand_id
1 'polypeptide(L)'
;MDNNMKPKLITKWGVVVDLTLTVIFFAWMTTVLEKHVPWGGEASPTAVFLGALLCSACLSGVLWMALSLFRVTLADQMLPKDASDKQGR
;
A
#
# COMPACT_ATOMS: atom_id res chain seq x y z
N MET A 1 32.37 9.87 18.12
CA MET A 1 31.90 8.63 17.46
C MET A 1 30.42 8.55 17.75
N ASP A 2 29.58 9.22 16.95
CA ASP A 2 28.18 9.47 17.34
C ASP A 2 27.26 9.20 16.16
N ASN A 3 27.06 7.90 15.88
CA ASN A 3 26.23 7.40 14.78
C ASN A 3 24.90 6.82 15.30
N ASN A 4 24.14 7.52 16.17
CA ASN A 4 22.92 6.89 16.73
C ASN A 4 21.73 7.79 17.12
N MET A 5 21.58 8.99 16.54
CA MET A 5 20.37 9.81 16.73
C MET A 5 19.78 10.28 15.40
N LYS A 6 19.56 9.35 14.46
CA LYS A 6 18.60 9.57 13.38
C LYS A 6 17.42 8.66 13.68
N PRO A 7 16.23 9.17 14.07
CA PRO A 7 15.05 8.34 14.19
C PRO A 7 14.93 7.57 12.87
N LYS A 8 14.91 6.23 12.96
CA LYS A 8 15.02 5.34 11.80
C LYS A 8 13.72 5.48 11.01
N LEU A 9 13.70 6.47 10.12
CA LEU A 9 12.51 6.98 9.41
C LEU A 9 11.93 5.97 8.40
N ILE A 10 12.60 4.82 8.23
CA ILE A 10 12.02 3.61 7.67
C ILE A 10 12.14 2.52 8.73
N THR A 11 11.06 2.32 9.47
CA THR A 11 10.91 1.08 10.22
C THR A 11 10.60 -0.01 9.20
N LYS A 12 11.48 -1.01 9.09
CA LYS A 12 11.29 -2.17 8.20
C LYS A 12 9.92 -2.84 8.43
N TRP A 13 9.41 -2.71 9.65
CA TRP A 13 8.14 -3.26 10.10
C TRP A 13 6.94 -2.80 9.28
N GLY A 14 6.80 -1.50 8.99
CA GLY A 14 5.62 -1.08 8.24
C GLY A 14 5.68 -1.49 6.76
N VAL A 15 6.87 -1.79 6.19
CA VAL A 15 6.94 -2.30 4.79
C VAL A 15 6.36 -3.72 4.76
N VAL A 16 6.60 -4.49 5.81
CA VAL A 16 5.99 -5.81 5.99
C VAL A 16 4.48 -5.70 6.16
N VAL A 17 4.00 -4.70 6.92
CA VAL A 17 2.56 -4.43 7.07
C VAL A 17 1.93 -4.06 5.71
N ASP A 18 2.54 -3.15 4.95
CA ASP A 18 2.03 -2.75 3.65
C ASP A 18 1.98 -3.93 2.67
N LEU A 19 3.00 -4.79 2.70
CA LEU A 19 3.07 -5.98 1.86
C LEU A 19 2.05 -7.05 2.24
N THR A 20 1.82 -7.23 3.53
CA THR A 20 0.79 -8.15 4.01
C THR A 20 -0.61 -7.64 3.62
N LEU A 21 -0.87 -6.34 3.81
CA LEU A 21 -2.16 -5.73 3.51
C LEU A 21 -2.47 -5.74 2.00
N THR A 22 -1.47 -5.47 1.16
CA THR A 22 -1.63 -5.50 -0.30
C THR A 22 -1.84 -6.90 -0.85
N VAL A 23 -1.18 -7.93 -0.30
CA VAL A 23 -1.44 -9.34 -0.69
C VAL A 23 -2.84 -9.79 -0.30
N ILE A 24 -3.30 -9.44 0.91
CA ILE A 24 -4.66 -9.76 1.36
C ILE A 24 -5.68 -9.03 0.48
N PHE A 25 -5.48 -7.74 0.23
CA PHE A 25 -6.36 -6.95 -0.62
C PHE A 25 -6.40 -7.50 -2.05
N PHE A 26 -5.26 -7.90 -2.62
CA PHE A 26 -5.18 -8.49 -3.94
C PHE A 26 -6.03 -9.77 -4.06
N ALA A 27 -5.86 -10.70 -3.11
CA ALA A 27 -6.61 -11.96 -3.10
C ALA A 27 -8.10 -11.75 -2.84
N TRP A 28 -8.46 -10.79 -1.98
CA TRP A 28 -9.87 -10.42 -1.79
C TRP A 28 -10.45 -9.86 -3.08
N MET A 29 -9.75 -8.90 -3.70
CA MET A 29 -10.29 -8.14 -4.83
C MET A 29 -10.47 -9.01 -6.07
N THR A 30 -9.61 -10.02 -6.31
CA THR A 30 -9.82 -10.99 -7.39
C THR A 30 -11.13 -11.78 -7.21
N THR A 31 -11.46 -12.22 -5.98
CA THR A 31 -12.72 -12.94 -5.72
C THR A 31 -13.96 -12.05 -5.90
N VAL A 32 -13.85 -10.76 -5.60
CA VAL A 32 -14.92 -9.78 -5.80
C VAL A 32 -15.14 -9.54 -7.29
N LEU A 33 -14.08 -9.35 -8.06
CA LEU A 33 -14.17 -9.10 -9.50
C LEU A 33 -14.75 -10.30 -10.27
N GLU A 34 -14.38 -11.52 -9.88
CA GLU A 34 -14.92 -12.73 -10.51
C GLU A 34 -16.43 -12.86 -10.30
N LYS A 35 -16.93 -12.47 -9.11
CA LYS A 35 -18.36 -12.58 -8.77
C LYS A 35 -19.22 -11.39 -9.20
N HIS A 36 -18.69 -10.17 -9.22
CA HIS A 36 -19.49 -8.96 -9.46
C HIS A 36 -19.44 -8.46 -10.90
N VAL A 37 -18.44 -8.83 -11.70
CA VAL A 37 -18.38 -8.38 -13.10
C VAL A 37 -19.24 -9.33 -13.95
N PRO A 38 -20.29 -8.84 -14.63
CA PRO A 38 -21.01 -9.63 -15.60
C PRO A 38 -20.14 -9.77 -16.85
N TRP A 39 -19.28 -10.78 -16.84
CA TRP A 39 -18.54 -11.19 -18.04
C TRP A 39 -19.58 -11.72 -19.03
N GLY A 40 -19.90 -10.91 -20.05
CA GLY A 40 -20.87 -11.29 -21.08
C GLY A 40 -20.57 -12.69 -21.62
N GLY A 41 -21.62 -13.44 -21.99
CA GLY A 41 -21.65 -14.91 -22.17
C GLY A 41 -20.68 -15.55 -23.18
N GLU A 42 -19.66 -14.81 -23.64
CA GLU A 42 -18.67 -15.17 -24.65
C GLU A 42 -17.23 -15.08 -24.10
N ALA A 43 -17.04 -14.59 -22.87
CA ALA A 43 -15.70 -14.46 -22.28
C ALA A 43 -15.17 -15.82 -21.82
N SER A 44 -14.04 -16.24 -22.39
CA SER A 44 -13.32 -17.44 -21.96
C SER A 44 -13.03 -17.38 -20.45
N PRO A 45 -13.18 -18.49 -19.69
CA PRO A 45 -12.88 -18.52 -18.25
C PRO A 45 -11.47 -18.01 -17.92
N THR A 46 -10.53 -18.21 -18.84
CA THR A 46 -9.15 -17.71 -18.75
C THR A 46 -9.04 -16.20 -18.93
N ALA A 47 -9.84 -15.58 -19.81
CA ALA A 47 -9.85 -14.14 -20.02
C ALA A 47 -10.44 -13.40 -18.82
N VAL A 48 -11.47 -13.98 -18.20
CA VAL A 48 -12.06 -13.51 -16.95
C VAL A 48 -11.03 -13.50 -15.82
N PHE A 49 -10.31 -14.61 -15.63
CA PHE A 49 -9.29 -14.72 -14.60
C PHE A 49 -8.10 -13.77 -14.85
N LEU A 50 -7.65 -13.64 -16.10
CA LEU A 50 -6.55 -12.74 -16.46
C LEU A 50 -6.94 -11.27 -16.27
N GLY A 51 -8.17 -10.89 -16.65
CA GLY A 51 -8.71 -9.55 -16.45
C GLY A 51 -8.88 -9.20 -14.98
N ALA A 52 -9.41 -10.13 -14.17
CA ALA A 52 -9.53 -9.97 -12.73
C ALA A 52 -8.15 -9.83 -12.06
N LEU A 53 -7.16 -10.61 -12.49
CA LEU A 53 -5.77 -10.51 -12.02
C LEU A 53 -5.14 -9.16 -12.34
N LEU A 54 -5.21 -8.70 -13.60
CA LEU A 54 -4.63 -7.43 -14.02
C LEU A 54 -5.27 -6.24 -13.32
N CYS A 55 -6.60 -6.26 -13.18
CA CYS A 55 -7.33 -5.19 -12.50
C CYS A 55 -7.03 -5.18 -11.00
N SER A 56 -7.03 -6.35 -10.34
CA SER A 56 -6.65 -6.46 -8.93
C SER A 56 -5.19 -6.06 -8.70
N ALA A 57 -4.28 -6.40 -9.61
CA ALA A 57 -2.86 -6.02 -9.54
C ALA A 57 -2.69 -4.49 -9.60
N CYS A 58 -3.42 -3.83 -10.49
CA CYS A 58 -3.41 -2.37 -10.59
C CYS A 58 -3.92 -1.71 -9.30
N LEU A 59 -5.08 -2.15 -8.79
CA LEU A 59 -5.66 -1.60 -7.55
C LEU A 59 -4.76 -1.83 -6.33
N SER A 60 -4.13 -3.01 -6.25
CA SER A 60 -3.17 -3.34 -5.18
C SER A 60 -1.90 -2.49 -5.28
N GLY A 61 -1.46 -2.15 -6.50
CA GLY A 61 -0.36 -1.21 -6.73
C GLY A 61 -0.69 0.22 -6.29
N VAL A 62 -1.91 0.69 -6.56
CA VAL A 62 -2.36 2.01 -6.06
C VAL A 62 -2.46 2.02 -4.54
N LEU A 63 -2.98 0.94 -3.94
CA LEU A 63 -3.03 0.76 -2.49
C LEU A 63 -1.62 0.81 -1.88
N TRP A 64 -0.63 0.15 -2.50
CA TRP A 64 0.77 0.20 -2.08
C TRP A 64 1.32 1.63 -2.04
N MET A 65 1.05 2.40 -3.10
CA MET A 65 1.50 3.80 -3.17
C MET A 65 0.82 4.66 -2.11
N ALA A 66 -0.48 4.46 -1.87
CA ALA A 66 -1.23 5.16 -0.83
C ALA A 66 -0.68 4.87 0.57
N LEU A 67 -0.36 3.61 0.87
CA LEU A 67 0.26 3.21 2.13
C LEU A 67 1.65 3.83 2.31
N SER A 68 2.44 3.89 1.24
CA SER A 68 3.75 4.53 1.25
C SER A 68 3.64 6.02 1.61
N LEU A 69 2.66 6.73 1.07
CA LEU A 69 2.39 8.13 1.40
C LEU A 69 1.86 8.28 2.83
N PHE A 70 0.91 7.44 3.23
CA PHE A 70 0.36 7.47 4.59
C PHE A 70 1.44 7.31 5.66
N ARG A 71 2.44 6.48 5.41
CA ARG A 71 3.57 6.27 6.34
C ARG A 71 4.49 7.47 6.43
N VAL A 72 4.72 8.18 5.34
CA VAL A 72 5.47 9.46 5.37
C VAL A 72 4.69 10.51 6.14
N THR A 73 3.38 10.65 5.88
CA THR A 73 2.52 11.59 6.61
C THR A 73 2.45 11.23 8.09
N LEU A 74 2.31 9.96 8.44
CA LEU A 74 2.26 9.51 9.83
C LEU A 74 3.60 9.74 10.55
N ALA A 75 4.74 9.53 9.87
CA ALA A 75 6.04 9.87 10.42
C ALA A 75 6.20 11.39 10.66
N ASP A 76 5.67 12.21 9.76
CA ASP A 76 5.68 13.67 9.88
C ASP A 76 4.78 14.15 11.03
N GLN A 77 3.57 13.58 11.18
CA GLN A 77 2.64 13.91 12.26
C GLN A 77 3.10 13.40 13.63
N MET A 78 3.81 12.27 13.68
CA MET A 78 4.38 11.74 14.93
C MET A 78 5.64 12.48 15.37
N LEU A 79 6.21 13.35 14.53
CA LEU A 79 7.36 14.16 14.87
C LEU A 79 6.91 15.29 15.82
N PRO A 80 7.44 15.37 17.05
CA PRO A 80 7.03 16.39 18.01
C PRO A 80 7.21 17.80 17.44
N LYS A 81 6.15 18.60 17.52
CA LYS A 81 6.07 19.99 17.03
C LYS A 81 7.14 20.93 17.62
N ASP A 82 7.85 20.51 18.67
CA ASP A 82 8.99 21.21 19.29
C ASP A 82 10.28 21.20 18.44
N ALA A 83 10.46 20.25 17.51
CA ALA A 83 11.63 20.23 16.64
C ALA A 83 11.58 21.34 15.56
N SER A 84 10.38 21.82 15.23
CA SER A 84 10.19 22.90 14.25
C SER A 84 10.57 24.28 14.78
N ASP A 85 10.58 24.48 16.10
CA ASP A 85 10.97 25.77 16.72
C ASP A 85 12.50 25.96 16.74
N LYS A 86 13.27 24.87 16.85
CA LYS A 86 14.75 24.91 16.89
C LYS A 86 15.42 24.95 15.51
N GLN A 87 14.73 24.60 14.42
CA GLN A 87 15.32 24.60 13.08
C GLN A 87 15.14 25.94 12.33
N GLY A 88 14.41 26.89 12.91
CA GLY A 88 14.22 28.24 12.39
C GLY A 88 15.03 29.34 13.09
N ARG A 89 16.01 28.99 13.93
CA ARG A 89 16.94 29.94 14.58
C ARG A 89 18.38 29.66 14.20
#